data_AF-A0A1Q7Y263-F1
#
_entry.id   AF-A0A1Q7Y263-F1
#
_cell.length_a   1.000
_cell.length_b   1.000
_cell.length_c   1.000
_cell.angle_alpha   90.00
_cell.angle_beta   90.00
_cell.angle_gamma   90.00
#
_symmetry.space_group_name_H-M   'P 1'
#
loop_
_entity.id
_entity.type
_entity.pdbx_description
1 polymer ?
#
loop_
_entity_poly.entity_id
_entity_poly.type
_entity_poly.pdbx_seq_one_letter_code
_entity_poly.pdbx_strand_id
1 'polypeptide(L)'
;MRQRGLSAVVVRPINFTVRPQPAMSQYLKSTWVRVGLLLLVVGATPLLFIITAAALGLWPDPNPNPVGPGILFGLTFWPAIICIVVGVIRARARRAP
;
A
#
# COMPACT_ATOMS: atom_id res chain seq x y z
N MET A 1 -55.82 43.12 -17.36
CA MET A 1 -54.38 43.16 -17.02
C MET A 1 -53.94 41.78 -16.57
N ARG A 2 -53.07 41.10 -17.35
CA ARG A 2 -52.72 39.67 -17.18
C ARG A 2 -51.31 39.58 -16.60
N GLN A 3 -51.21 39.36 -15.28
CA GLN A 3 -49.92 39.13 -14.63
C GLN A 3 -49.43 37.72 -14.97
N ARG A 4 -48.39 37.65 -15.82
CA ARG A 4 -47.67 36.42 -16.13
C ARG A 4 -46.81 36.06 -14.92
N GLY A 5 -47.17 34.98 -14.23
CA GLY A 5 -46.33 34.36 -13.21
C GLY A 5 -45.02 33.91 -13.82
N LEU A 6 -43.93 34.58 -13.45
CA LEU A 6 -42.57 34.18 -13.77
C LEU A 6 -42.25 32.95 -12.92
N SER A 7 -42.37 31.77 -13.55
CA SER A 7 -41.93 30.50 -12.96
C SER A 7 -40.45 30.62 -12.60
N ALA A 8 -40.16 30.62 -11.30
CA ALA A 8 -38.81 30.56 -10.79
C ALA A 8 -38.13 29.28 -11.32
N VAL A 9 -37.17 29.46 -12.23
CA VAL A 9 -36.30 28.38 -12.70
C VAL A 9 -35.41 27.99 -11.53
N VAL A 10 -35.75 26.89 -10.86
CA VAL A 10 -34.93 26.29 -9.79
C VAL A 10 -33.69 25.69 -10.44
N VAL A 11 -32.63 26.49 -10.56
CA VAL A 11 -31.31 26.01 -10.92
C VAL A 11 -30.75 25.26 -9.71
N ARG A 12 -30.80 23.92 -9.73
CA ARG A 12 -30.11 23.11 -8.73
C ARG A 12 -28.61 23.17 -9.00
N PRO A 13 -27.78 23.71 -8.08
CA PRO A 13 -26.35 23.69 -8.27
C PRO A 13 -25.86 22.24 -8.26
N ILE A 14 -25.25 21.80 -9.35
CA ILE A 14 -24.60 20.50 -9.43
C ILE A 14 -23.27 20.63 -8.67
N ASN A 15 -23.30 20.33 -7.38
CA ASN A 15 -22.09 20.30 -6.55
C ASN A 15 -21.21 19.11 -6.94
N PHE A 16 -20.28 19.33 -7.86
CA PHE A 16 -19.20 18.38 -8.14
C PHE A 16 -18.14 18.48 -7.04
N THR A 17 -18.26 17.63 -6.00
CA THR A 17 -17.14 17.41 -5.09
C THR A 17 -16.14 16.48 -5.76
N VAL A 18 -15.15 17.04 -6.45
CA VAL A 18 -13.95 16.30 -6.84
C VAL A 18 -13.21 16.00 -5.53
N ARG A 19 -13.37 14.79 -4.97
CA ARG A 19 -12.52 14.38 -3.85
C ARG A 19 -11.14 14.11 -4.41
N PRO A 20 -10.10 14.91 -4.10
CA PRO A 20 -8.74 14.53 -4.42
C PRO A 20 -8.38 13.35 -3.51
N GLN A 21 -8.73 12.13 -3.93
CA GLN A 21 -8.19 10.95 -3.26
C GLN A 21 -6.74 10.84 -3.72
N PRO A 22 -5.77 10.93 -2.81
CA PRO A 22 -4.39 10.68 -3.18
C PRO A 22 -4.32 9.27 -3.75
N ALA A 23 -3.88 9.15 -5.00
CA ALA A 23 -3.91 7.90 -5.77
C ALA A 23 -3.25 6.72 -5.01
N MET A 24 -2.28 7.04 -4.14
CA MET A 24 -1.55 6.14 -3.26
C MET A 24 -2.42 5.52 -2.14
N SER A 25 -3.35 6.29 -1.54
CA SER A 25 -4.25 5.81 -0.48
C SER A 25 -5.17 4.69 -0.96
N GLN A 26 -5.58 4.73 -2.23
CA GLN A 26 -6.40 3.67 -2.82
C GLN A 26 -5.63 2.35 -3.04
N TYR A 27 -4.31 2.40 -3.30
CA TYR A 27 -3.52 1.17 -3.42
C TYR A 27 -3.32 0.50 -2.05
N LEU A 28 -3.13 1.30 -1.00
CA LEU A 28 -3.00 0.83 0.39
C LEU A 28 -4.30 0.26 0.99
N LYS A 29 -5.46 0.50 0.35
CA LYS A 29 -6.74 -0.14 0.72
C LYS A 29 -6.83 -1.60 0.28
N SER A 30 -6.01 -2.03 -0.67
CA SER A 30 -6.05 -3.42 -1.15
C SER A 30 -5.49 -4.36 -0.09
N THR A 31 -6.32 -5.28 0.41
CA THR A 31 -5.92 -6.29 1.41
C THR A 31 -4.70 -7.08 0.94
N TRP A 32 -4.60 -7.37 -0.35
CA TRP A 32 -3.47 -8.08 -0.96
C TRP A 32 -2.15 -7.29 -0.87
N VAL A 33 -2.21 -5.98 -1.10
CA VAL A 33 -1.04 -5.09 -0.95
C VAL A 33 -0.63 -5.02 0.52
N ARG A 34 -1.59 -4.94 1.45
CA ARG A 34 -1.32 -4.92 2.88
C ARG A 34 -0.69 -6.20 3.39
N VAL A 35 -1.23 -7.36 3.01
CA VAL A 35 -0.68 -8.66 3.41
C VAL A 35 0.73 -8.83 2.84
N GLY A 36 0.95 -8.52 1.55
CA GLY A 36 2.28 -8.60 0.97
C GLY A 36 3.28 -7.64 1.61
N LEU A 37 2.87 -6.41 1.94
CA LEU A 37 3.71 -5.46 2.67
C LEU A 37 4.06 -5.96 4.07
N LEU A 38 3.08 -6.50 4.80
CA LEU A 38 3.30 -7.04 6.14
C LEU A 38 4.26 -8.24 6.11
N LEU A 39 4.09 -9.13 5.14
CA LEU A 39 4.97 -10.28 4.94
C LEU A 39 6.41 -9.85 4.61
N LEU A 40 6.57 -8.81 3.77
CA LEU A 40 7.88 -8.22 3.45
C LEU A 40 8.55 -7.64 4.69
N VAL A 41 7.80 -6.90 5.51
CA VAL A 41 8.33 -6.30 6.74
C VAL A 41 8.74 -7.38 7.73
N VAL A 42 7.86 -8.35 8.00
CA VAL A 42 8.17 -9.46 8.94
C VAL A 42 9.38 -10.28 8.49
N GLY A 43 9.54 -10.49 7.18
CA GLY A 43 10.69 -11.19 6.61
C GLY A 43 12.00 -10.39 6.63
N ALA A 44 11.93 -9.11 6.27
CA ALA A 44 13.11 -8.25 6.12
C ALA A 44 13.63 -7.71 7.45
N THR A 45 12.75 -7.44 8.42
CA THR A 45 13.13 -6.81 9.69
C THR A 45 14.18 -7.60 10.47
N PRO A 46 14.04 -8.92 10.70
CA PRO A 46 15.05 -9.69 11.44
C PRO A 46 16.41 -9.69 10.73
N LEU A 47 16.41 -9.84 9.40
CA LEU A 47 17.64 -9.87 8.61
C LEU A 47 18.36 -8.52 8.64
N LEU A 48 17.64 -7.43 8.36
CA LEU A 48 18.18 -6.07 8.39
C LEU A 48 18.65 -5.69 9.79
N PHE A 49 17.92 -6.07 10.83
CA PHE A 49 18.31 -5.82 12.22
C PHE A 49 19.67 -6.45 12.53
N ILE A 50 19.88 -7.72 12.16
CA ILE A 50 21.15 -8.40 12.41
C ILE A 50 22.30 -7.78 11.60
N ILE A 51 22.08 -7.50 10.31
CA ILE A 51 23.10 -6.89 9.45
C ILE A 51 23.49 -5.49 9.96
N THR A 52 22.52 -4.68 10.36
CA THR A 52 22.77 -3.31 10.87
C THR A 52 23.43 -3.32 12.24
N ALA A 53 22.98 -4.17 13.16
CA ALA A 53 23.61 -4.30 14.47
C ALA A 53 25.03 -4.88 14.37
N ALA A 54 25.28 -5.81 13.44
CA ALA A 54 26.61 -6.28 13.08
C ALA A 54 27.50 -5.17 12.53
N ALA A 55 26.99 -4.38 11.58
CA ALA A 55 27.73 -3.26 10.99
C ALA A 55 28.07 -2.16 12.02
N LEU A 56 27.22 -1.97 13.03
CA LEU A 56 27.46 -1.03 14.13
C LEU A 56 28.37 -1.59 15.24
N GLY A 57 28.81 -2.85 15.14
CA GLY A 57 29.61 -3.51 16.19
C GLY A 57 28.84 -3.75 17.49
N LEU A 58 27.51 -3.59 17.48
CA LEU A 58 26.62 -3.87 18.61
C LEU A 58 26.22 -5.35 18.66
N TRP A 59 26.67 -6.13 17.68
CA TRP A 59 26.41 -7.55 17.62
C TRP A 59 27.45 -8.33 18.42
N PRO A 60 27.04 -9.25 19.30
CA PRO A 60 27.95 -9.96 20.19
C PRO A 60 28.85 -10.97 19.46
N ASP A 61 28.47 -11.40 18.25
CA ASP A 61 29.25 -12.35 17.45
C ASP A 61 30.25 -11.61 16.53
N PRO A 62 31.57 -11.88 16.64
CA PRO A 62 32.58 -11.28 15.77
C PRO A 62 32.50 -11.72 14.30
N ASN A 63 31.81 -12.84 13.98
CA ASN A 63 31.57 -13.26 12.59
C ASN A 63 30.09 -13.66 12.37
N PRO A 64 29.19 -12.67 12.27
CA PRO A 64 27.76 -12.93 12.19
C PRO A 64 27.40 -13.67 10.89
N ASN A 65 26.80 -14.85 11.02
CA ASN A 65 26.30 -15.65 9.90
C ASN A 65 24.75 -15.80 9.95
N PRO A 66 23.98 -14.85 9.41
CA PRO A 66 22.52 -14.83 9.52
C PRO A 66 21.83 -15.79 8.52
N VAL A 67 22.20 -17.08 8.50
CA VAL A 67 21.59 -18.08 7.59
C VAL A 67 20.09 -18.23 7.86
N GLY A 68 19.68 -18.42 9.12
CA GLY A 68 18.27 -18.59 9.50
C GLY A 68 17.39 -17.40 9.11
N PRO A 69 17.73 -16.16 9.52
CA PRO A 69 17.07 -14.95 9.07
C PRO A 69 17.08 -14.76 7.55
N GLY A 70 18.16 -15.16 6.88
CA GLY A 70 18.28 -15.12 5.42
C GLY A 70 17.28 -16.06 4.72
N ILE A 71 17.12 -17.28 5.24
CA ILE A 71 16.11 -18.24 4.75
C ILE A 71 14.70 -17.71 5.00
N LEU A 72 14.42 -17.15 6.18
CA LEU A 72 13.13 -16.54 6.50
C LEU A 72 12.80 -15.39 5.53
N PHE A 73 13.77 -14.51 5.27
CA PHE A 73 13.62 -13.44 4.28
C PHE A 73 13.33 -14.03 2.90
N GLY A 74 14.10 -15.00 2.43
CA GLY A 74 13.87 -15.64 1.13
C GLY A 74 12.46 -16.24 1.02
N LEU A 75 12.01 -16.99 2.03
CA LEU A 75 10.69 -17.65 2.03
C LEU A 75 9.51 -16.67 2.12
N THR A 76 9.68 -15.53 2.78
CA THR A 76 8.63 -14.51 2.91
C THR A 76 8.66 -13.48 1.77
N PHE A 77 9.80 -13.28 1.13
CA PHE A 77 10.00 -12.29 0.07
C PHE A 77 9.22 -12.62 -1.21
N TRP A 78 9.31 -13.86 -1.69
CA TRP A 78 8.57 -14.32 -2.88
C TRP A 78 7.05 -14.18 -2.74
N PRO A 79 6.40 -14.75 -1.70
CA PRO A 79 4.95 -14.57 -1.51
C PRO A 79 4.57 -13.11 -1.25
N ALA A 80 5.42 -12.31 -0.61
CA ALA A 80 5.20 -10.88 -0.43
C ALA A 80 5.10 -10.14 -1.77
N ILE A 81 6.07 -10.36 -2.66
CA ILE A 81 6.08 -9.78 -4.01
C ILE A 81 4.83 -10.20 -4.78
N ILE A 82 4.50 -11.50 -4.78
CA ILE A 82 3.31 -12.01 -5.50
C ILE A 82 2.05 -11.30 -4.99
N CYS A 83 1.88 -11.18 -3.67
CA CYS A 83 0.71 -10.51 -3.09
C CYS A 83 0.64 -9.02 -3.45
N ILE A 84 1.78 -8.31 -3.44
CA ILE A 84 1.85 -6.89 -3.82
C ILE A 84 1.50 -6.73 -5.30
N VAL A 85 2.11 -7.51 -6.19
CA VAL A 85 1.88 -7.45 -7.64
C VAL A 85 0.41 -7.74 -7.97
N VAL A 86 -0.16 -8.82 -7.44
CA VAL A 86 -1.58 -9.16 -7.62
C VAL A 86 -2.48 -8.06 -7.07
N GLY A 87 -2.15 -7.52 -5.89
CA GLY A 87 -2.88 -6.42 -5.28
C GLY A 87 -2.87 -5.14 -6.13
N VAL A 88 -1.74 -4.81 -6.76
CA VAL A 88 -1.58 -3.66 -7.67
C VAL A 88 -2.34 -3.89 -8.98
N ILE A 89 -2.21 -5.06 -9.60
CA ILE A 89 -2.93 -5.41 -10.84
C ILE A 89 -4.44 -5.32 -10.60
N ARG A 90 -4.95 -5.91 -9.52
CA ARG A 90 -6.38 -5.86 -9.18
C ARG A 90 -6.86 -4.44 -8.88
N ALA A 91 -6.03 -3.63 -8.22
CA ALA A 91 -6.35 -2.23 -7.97
C ALA A 91 -6.38 -1.40 -9.25
N ARG A 92 -5.53 -1.71 -10.24
CA ARG A 92 -5.55 -1.07 -11.57
C ARG A 92 -6.73 -1.54 -12.43
N ALA A 93 -7.03 -2.84 -12.45
CA ALA A 93 -8.15 -3.40 -13.20
C ALA A 93 -9.51 -2.82 -12.73
N ARG A 94 -9.68 -2.60 -11.42
CA ARG A 94 -10.88 -1.92 -10.87
C ARG A 94 -10.99 -0.44 -11.25
N ARG A 95 -9.94 0.16 -11.81
CA ARG A 95 -9.90 1.55 -12.29
C ARG A 95 -9.95 1.66 -13.81
N ALA A 96 -9.94 0.55 -14.54
CA ALA A 96 -10.16 0.58 -15.98
C ALA A 96 -11.64 0.96 -16.24
N PRO A 97 -11.91 1.91 -17.16
CA PRO A 97 -13.26 2.40 -17.46
C PRO A 97 -14.16 1.32 -18.06
#